data_AF-E4L9W6-F1
#
_entry.id   AF-E4L9W6-F1
#
_cell.length_a   1.000
_cell.length_b   1.000
_cell.length_c   1.000
_cell.angle_alpha   90.00
_cell.angle_beta   90.00
_cell.angle_gamma   90.00
#
_symmetry.space_group_name_H-M   'P 1'
#
loop_
_entity.id
_entity.type
_entity.pdbx_description
1 polymer ?
#
loop_
_entity_poly.entity_id
_entity_poly.type
_entity_poly.pdbx_seq_one_letter_code
_entity_poly.pdbx_strand_id
1 'polypeptide(L)'
;MKNIYKLITVIIFTFLSVGSVFAADITADELVYDSQTKTVSATGNVVINDGESTITGASGKYDFNDKTAILSGGVNYTKNQDTLSCETLYIYSDKTINGKGNVELDFKSENIFLSGDEISYNQNTGIGQINGNGYFKSQDGIIRAPQIEGHLKDVLITASGGVEITAYTQNVHATGNELIYTKSGTYGTDGKLVLKGNAVATQNGNRFEGPELVFKEEEKVIETNGRSTMTIDL
;
A
#
# COMPACT_ATOMS: atom_id res chain seq x y z
N MET A 1 7.68 2.75 10.01
CA MET A 1 6.75 1.72 10.58
C MET A 1 5.86 2.22 11.72
N LYS A 2 6.34 2.77 12.86
CA LYS A 2 5.44 3.40 13.89
C LYS A 2 4.62 4.61 13.33
N ASN A 3 4.91 5.04 12.10
CA ASN A 3 4.33 6.18 11.41
C ASN A 3 3.47 5.81 10.18
N ILE A 4 3.70 4.69 9.47
CA ILE A 4 2.78 4.15 8.43
C ILE A 4 1.39 3.91 9.01
N TYR A 5 1.31 3.33 10.20
CA TYR A 5 0.05 3.18 10.92
C TYR A 5 -0.62 4.53 11.18
N LYS A 6 0.13 5.60 11.46
CA LYS A 6 -0.44 6.92 11.76
C LYS A 6 -1.10 7.56 10.54
N LEU A 7 -0.55 7.43 9.34
CA LEU A 7 -1.14 8.11 8.18
C LEU A 7 -2.47 7.49 7.75
N ILE A 8 -2.55 6.15 7.75
CA ILE A 8 -3.79 5.44 7.43
C ILE A 8 -4.81 5.56 8.58
N THR A 9 -4.34 5.67 9.83
CA THR A 9 -5.20 6.00 10.98
C THR A 9 -5.78 7.42 10.90
N VAL A 10 -5.17 8.35 10.14
CA VAL A 10 -5.66 9.73 10.06
C VAL A 10 -6.76 9.91 9.01
N ILE A 11 -6.77 9.14 7.92
CA ILE A 11 -7.95 9.05 7.03
C ILE A 11 -9.20 8.60 7.82
N ILE A 12 -9.01 7.85 8.91
CA ILE A 12 -10.08 7.39 9.81
C ILE A 12 -10.45 8.42 10.90
N PHE A 13 -9.52 9.27 11.33
CA PHE A 13 -9.75 10.15 12.50
C PHE A 13 -10.69 11.32 12.22
N THR A 14 -10.85 11.72 10.95
CA THR A 14 -11.82 12.72 10.48
C THR A 14 -13.27 12.26 10.57
N PHE A 15 -13.56 10.95 10.48
CA PHE A 15 -14.95 10.45 10.44
C PHE A 15 -15.40 9.62 11.65
N LEU A 16 -14.50 9.09 12.48
CA LEU A 16 -14.87 8.06 13.48
C LEU A 16 -14.49 8.36 14.95
N SER A 17 -14.24 9.61 15.34
CA SER A 17 -13.93 9.97 16.73
C SER A 17 -15.13 10.55 17.51
N VAL A 18 -16.17 9.75 17.75
CA VAL A 18 -17.05 9.99 18.93
C VAL A 18 -16.30 9.47 20.15
N GLY A 19 -15.38 10.26 20.69
CA GLY A 19 -14.62 9.93 21.90
C GLY A 19 -13.42 10.83 22.22
N SER A 20 -12.93 11.60 21.24
CA SER A 20 -12.03 12.73 21.48
C SER A 20 -12.31 13.75 20.39
N VAL A 21 -12.85 14.90 20.79
CA VAL A 21 -13.31 15.98 19.91
C VAL A 21 -12.12 16.51 19.11
N PHE A 22 -11.95 16.04 17.88
CA PHE A 22 -11.36 16.84 16.82
C PHE A 22 -12.50 17.15 15.86
N ALA A 23 -12.92 18.41 15.85
CA ALA A 23 -13.91 18.88 14.90
C ALA A 23 -13.28 18.81 13.51
N ALA A 24 -13.81 17.96 12.63
CA ALA A 24 -13.50 18.04 11.22
C ALA A 24 -14.45 19.07 10.59
N ASP A 25 -13.88 20.11 9.97
CA ASP A 25 -14.64 21.06 9.17
C ASP A 25 -14.89 20.44 7.80
N ILE A 26 -16.16 20.36 7.40
CA ILE A 26 -16.58 19.93 6.06
C ILE A 26 -17.14 21.16 5.34
N THR A 27 -16.55 21.51 4.22
CA THR A 27 -17.05 22.55 3.32
C THR A 27 -17.34 21.98 1.95
N ALA A 28 -18.45 22.38 1.34
CA ALA A 28 -18.85 22.00 0.00
C ALA A 28 -19.82 23.05 -0.55
N ASP A 29 -20.13 23.00 -1.85
CA ASP A 29 -21.14 23.87 -2.46
C ASP A 29 -22.54 23.55 -1.91
N GLU A 30 -22.81 22.26 -1.65
CA GLU A 30 -24.05 21.78 -1.03
C GLU A 30 -23.75 20.73 0.05
N LEU A 31 -24.41 20.88 1.20
CA LEU A 31 -24.40 19.90 2.30
C LEU A 31 -25.84 19.54 2.68
N VAL A 32 -26.14 18.24 2.66
CA VAL A 32 -27.45 17.69 3.02
C VAL A 32 -27.28 16.72 4.18
N TYR A 33 -27.98 16.96 5.29
CA TYR A 33 -28.10 16.00 6.38
C TYR A 33 -29.54 15.48 6.45
N ASP A 34 -29.70 14.17 6.26
CA ASP A 34 -30.97 13.49 6.45
C ASP A 34 -30.98 12.81 7.82
N SER A 35 -31.81 13.31 8.74
CA SER A 35 -31.93 12.80 10.10
C SER A 35 -32.69 11.49 10.21
N GLN A 36 -33.52 11.14 9.20
CA GLN A 36 -34.26 9.88 9.18
C GLN A 36 -33.32 8.73 8.83
N THR A 37 -32.55 8.89 7.77
CA THR A 37 -31.55 7.89 7.34
C THR A 37 -30.23 8.02 8.10
N LYS A 38 -30.00 9.14 8.81
CA LYS A 38 -28.73 9.52 9.44
C LYS A 38 -27.58 9.45 8.44
N THR A 39 -27.73 10.21 7.35
CA THR A 39 -26.70 10.34 6.31
C THR A 39 -26.33 11.79 6.09
N VAL A 40 -25.08 12.03 5.70
CA VAL A 40 -24.60 13.34 5.23
C VAL A 40 -24.11 13.18 3.80
N SER A 41 -24.52 14.09 2.92
CA SER A 41 -24.00 14.19 1.55
C SER A 41 -23.39 15.57 1.34
N ALA A 42 -22.23 15.61 0.70
CA ALA A 42 -21.49 16.80 0.32
C ALA A 42 -21.26 16.77 -1.18
N THR A 43 -21.61 17.85 -1.90
CA THR A 43 -21.49 17.93 -3.35
C THR A 43 -20.87 19.25 -3.75
N GLY A 44 -19.90 19.20 -4.68
CA GLY A 44 -19.18 20.36 -5.21
C GLY A 44 -18.09 20.83 -4.26
N ASN A 45 -16.86 20.94 -4.77
CA ASN A 45 -15.69 21.46 -4.04
C ASN A 45 -15.56 20.95 -2.60
N VAL A 46 -15.71 19.64 -2.40
CA VAL A 46 -15.69 19.05 -1.06
C VAL A 46 -14.29 19.17 -0.48
N VAL A 47 -14.19 19.73 0.72
CA VAL A 47 -12.97 19.80 1.52
C VAL A 47 -13.30 19.36 2.95
N ILE A 48 -12.49 18.46 3.49
CA ILE A 48 -12.57 17.96 4.85
C ILE A 48 -11.24 18.21 5.54
N ASN A 49 -11.25 18.90 6.67
CA ASN A 49 -10.05 19.29 7.40
C ASN A 49 -10.21 18.99 8.90
N ASP A 50 -9.30 18.20 9.50
CA ASP A 50 -9.25 17.92 10.95
C ASP A 50 -8.20 18.73 11.73
N GLY A 51 -7.63 19.76 11.09
CA GLY A 51 -6.55 20.58 11.62
C GLY A 51 -5.14 20.04 11.35
N GLU A 52 -4.99 18.74 11.07
CA GLU A 52 -3.69 18.12 10.74
C GLU A 52 -3.61 17.61 9.30
N SER A 53 -4.76 17.36 8.68
CA SER A 53 -4.87 16.77 7.35
C SER A 53 -6.01 17.38 6.55
N THR A 54 -5.93 17.24 5.24
CA THR A 54 -6.96 17.73 4.32
C THR A 54 -7.28 16.66 3.29
N ILE A 55 -8.58 16.38 3.12
CA ILE A 55 -9.13 15.56 2.03
C ILE A 55 -9.94 16.47 1.12
N THR A 56 -9.77 16.34 -0.20
CA THR A 56 -10.59 17.02 -1.21
C THR A 56 -11.23 16.02 -2.16
N GLY A 57 -12.33 16.41 -2.80
CA GLY A 57 -13.00 15.64 -3.85
C GLY A 57 -14.20 16.41 -4.45
N ALA A 58 -14.84 15.84 -5.47
CA ALA A 58 -16.03 16.45 -6.06
C ALA A 58 -17.30 16.18 -5.25
N SER A 59 -17.37 15.03 -4.57
CA SER A 59 -18.51 14.65 -3.73
C SER A 59 -18.11 13.69 -2.61
N GLY A 60 -18.93 13.61 -1.57
CA GLY A 60 -18.77 12.65 -0.49
C GLY A 60 -20.08 12.31 0.19
N LYS A 61 -20.15 11.11 0.77
CA LYS A 61 -21.28 10.65 1.58
C LYS A 61 -20.78 9.94 2.83
N TYR A 62 -21.46 10.16 3.94
CA TYR A 62 -21.24 9.45 5.19
C TYR A 62 -22.55 8.88 5.74
N ASP A 63 -22.50 7.63 6.19
CA ASP A 63 -23.61 6.95 6.87
C ASP A 63 -23.25 6.70 8.34
N PHE A 64 -24.04 7.26 9.25
CA PHE A 64 -23.79 7.13 10.70
C PHE A 64 -24.19 5.76 11.26
N ASN A 65 -25.13 5.04 10.63
CA ASN A 65 -25.54 3.72 11.09
C ASN A 65 -24.46 2.70 10.73
N ASP A 66 -24.05 2.70 9.47
CA ASP A 66 -23.06 1.76 8.94
C ASP A 66 -21.63 2.19 9.25
N LYS A 67 -21.41 3.46 9.63
CA LYS A 67 -20.09 4.04 9.90
C LYS A 67 -19.16 3.92 8.70
N THR A 68 -19.71 4.20 7.51
CA THR A 68 -19.00 4.12 6.24
C THR A 68 -18.98 5.46 5.54
N ALA A 69 -17.89 5.74 4.82
CA ALA A 69 -17.75 6.93 4.00
C ALA A 69 -17.36 6.55 2.56
N ILE A 70 -17.79 7.38 1.61
CA ILE A 70 -17.29 7.37 0.23
C ILE A 70 -16.99 8.81 -0.20
N LEU A 71 -15.86 9.01 -0.86
CA LEU A 71 -15.52 10.26 -1.55
C LEU A 71 -15.16 9.95 -3.00
N SER A 72 -15.56 10.80 -3.94
CA SER A 72 -15.40 10.57 -5.38
C SER A 72 -15.10 11.84 -6.16
N GLY A 73 -14.59 11.66 -7.38
CA GLY A 73 -14.30 12.74 -8.33
C GLY A 73 -12.92 13.34 -8.09
N GLY A 74 -11.88 12.51 -8.15
CA GLY A 74 -10.49 12.91 -7.92
C GLY A 74 -10.21 13.23 -6.45
N VAL A 75 -10.22 12.20 -5.60
CA VAL A 75 -9.92 12.34 -4.18
C VAL A 75 -8.43 12.59 -3.98
N ASN A 76 -8.10 13.62 -3.20
CA ASN A 76 -6.74 13.90 -2.77
C ASN A 76 -6.70 14.06 -1.25
N TYR A 77 -5.81 13.34 -0.59
CA TYR A 77 -5.53 13.48 0.83
C TYR A 77 -4.09 13.95 1.02
N THR A 78 -3.91 14.86 1.97
CA THR A 78 -2.60 15.37 2.36
C THR A 78 -2.48 15.45 3.87
N LYS A 79 -1.33 15.02 4.39
CA LYS A 79 -0.93 15.22 5.78
C LYS A 79 0.57 15.41 5.84
N ASN A 80 1.02 16.55 6.35
CA ASN A 80 2.43 16.94 6.31
C ASN A 80 2.99 16.87 4.86
N GLN A 81 3.91 15.95 4.61
CA GLN A 81 4.50 15.72 3.29
C GLN A 81 3.92 14.48 2.58
N ASP A 82 3.08 13.73 3.26
CA ASP A 82 2.57 12.47 2.74
C ASP A 82 1.22 12.69 2.03
N THR A 83 1.00 11.98 0.93
CA THR A 83 -0.17 12.19 0.06
C THR A 83 -0.81 10.88 -0.37
N LEU A 84 -2.13 10.93 -0.61
CA LEU A 84 -2.89 9.88 -1.29
C LEU A 84 -3.72 10.54 -2.41
N SER A 85 -3.69 9.98 -3.61
CA SER A 85 -4.60 10.36 -4.70
C SER A 85 -5.31 9.11 -5.24
N CYS A 86 -6.59 9.24 -5.60
CA CYS A 86 -7.36 8.22 -6.29
C CYS A 86 -8.64 8.81 -6.90
N GLU A 87 -9.35 8.07 -7.74
CA GLU A 87 -10.66 8.51 -8.25
C GLU A 87 -11.77 8.41 -7.19
N THR A 88 -11.78 7.34 -6.40
CA THR A 88 -12.76 7.11 -5.34
C THR A 88 -12.12 6.48 -4.11
N LEU A 89 -12.46 7.00 -2.93
CA LEU A 89 -11.98 6.52 -1.64
C LEU A 89 -13.16 5.99 -0.83
N TYR A 90 -13.06 4.73 -0.39
CA TYR A 90 -14.01 4.09 0.51
C TYR A 90 -13.40 3.93 1.90
N ILE A 91 -14.21 4.19 2.93
CA ILE A 91 -13.86 3.97 4.33
C ILE A 91 -14.95 3.09 4.95
N TYR A 92 -14.55 1.93 5.46
CA TYR A 92 -15.45 0.94 6.03
C TYR A 92 -15.39 0.92 7.55
N SER A 93 -16.44 0.39 8.17
CA SER A 93 -16.59 0.33 9.64
C SER A 93 -15.61 -0.62 10.32
N ASP A 94 -15.18 -1.66 9.60
CA ASP A 94 -14.14 -2.60 10.02
C ASP A 94 -12.72 -2.01 9.93
N LYS A 95 -12.63 -0.71 9.59
CA LYS A 95 -11.41 0.08 9.46
C LYS A 95 -10.57 -0.29 8.24
N THR A 96 -11.21 -0.86 7.22
CA THR A 96 -10.66 -0.95 5.87
C THR A 96 -10.78 0.41 5.18
N ILE A 97 -9.70 0.86 4.56
CA ILE A 97 -9.70 1.95 3.58
C ILE A 97 -9.40 1.33 2.22
N ASN A 98 -10.10 1.78 1.19
CA ASN A 98 -9.92 1.29 -0.17
C ASN A 98 -9.97 2.43 -1.18
N GLY A 99 -8.84 2.72 -1.83
CA GLY A 99 -8.76 3.64 -2.96
C GLY A 99 -8.96 2.89 -4.27
N LYS A 100 -9.69 3.49 -5.21
CA LYS A 100 -9.93 2.95 -6.56
C LYS A 100 -9.67 3.99 -7.62
N GLY A 101 -9.09 3.54 -8.73
CA GLY A 101 -8.79 4.34 -9.92
C GLY A 101 -7.48 5.11 -9.74
N ASN A 102 -6.42 4.63 -10.41
CA ASN A 102 -5.08 5.24 -10.45
C ASN A 102 -4.61 5.71 -9.06
N VAL A 103 -4.56 4.78 -8.10
CA VAL A 103 -4.21 5.10 -6.73
C VAL A 103 -2.70 5.36 -6.63
N GLU A 104 -2.32 6.46 -6.01
CA GLU A 104 -0.95 6.74 -5.62
C GLU A 104 -0.88 7.09 -4.13
N LEU A 105 0.08 6.51 -3.42
CA LEU A 105 0.40 6.84 -2.03
C LEU A 105 1.87 7.20 -1.97
N ASP A 106 2.18 8.43 -1.56
CA ASP A 106 3.55 8.92 -1.39
C ASP A 106 3.77 9.22 0.10
N PHE A 107 4.47 8.33 0.78
CA PHE A 107 4.90 8.50 2.16
C PHE A 107 6.33 9.04 2.16
N LYS A 108 6.46 10.33 1.83
CA LYS A 108 7.76 11.02 1.72
C LYS A 108 8.58 10.91 2.99
N SER A 109 7.92 10.97 4.15
CA SER A 109 8.60 10.86 5.44
C SER A 109 9.26 9.48 5.68
N GLU A 110 8.82 8.45 4.95
CA GLU A 110 9.34 7.07 5.03
C GLU A 110 10.07 6.62 3.76
N ASN A 111 10.18 7.48 2.75
CA ASN A 111 10.71 7.15 1.42
C ASN A 111 10.02 5.92 0.81
N ILE A 112 8.69 5.84 0.98
CA ILE A 112 7.85 4.78 0.45
C ILE A 112 6.88 5.37 -0.56
N PHE A 113 6.75 4.71 -1.71
CA PHE A 113 5.73 5.03 -2.70
C PHE A 113 5.01 3.75 -3.14
N LEU A 114 3.68 3.82 -3.24
CA LEU A 114 2.83 2.75 -3.75
C LEU A 114 1.97 3.28 -4.88
N SER A 115 1.73 2.48 -5.91
CA SER A 115 0.67 2.75 -6.88
C SER A 115 0.03 1.48 -7.42
N GLY A 116 -1.21 1.61 -7.91
CA GLY A 116 -1.99 0.53 -8.51
C GLY A 116 -3.41 0.98 -8.89
N ASP A 117 -4.17 0.11 -9.53
CA ASP A 117 -5.54 0.41 -9.95
C ASP A 117 -6.50 0.47 -8.74
N GLU A 118 -6.27 -0.37 -7.73
CA GLU A 118 -6.97 -0.41 -6.44
C GLU A 118 -5.97 -0.70 -5.31
N ILE A 119 -6.02 0.05 -4.23
CA ILE A 119 -5.20 -0.19 -3.04
C ILE A 119 -6.09 -0.19 -1.80
N SER A 120 -6.02 -1.28 -1.03
CA SER A 120 -6.76 -1.44 0.21
C SER A 120 -5.81 -1.64 1.39
N TYR A 121 -6.26 -1.22 2.57
CA TYR A 121 -5.58 -1.51 3.83
C TYR A 121 -6.57 -1.61 4.98
N ASN A 122 -6.46 -2.67 5.77
CA ASN A 122 -7.22 -2.83 7.01
C ASN A 122 -6.28 -2.65 8.21
N GLN A 123 -6.52 -1.63 9.04
CA GLN A 123 -5.66 -1.35 10.19
C GLN A 123 -5.73 -2.43 11.29
N ASN A 124 -6.88 -3.10 11.42
CA ASN A 124 -7.11 -4.07 12.48
C ASN A 124 -6.33 -5.35 12.19
N THR A 125 -6.26 -5.78 10.93
CA THR A 125 -5.47 -6.95 10.51
C THR A 125 -4.02 -6.57 10.20
N GLY A 126 -3.78 -5.35 9.72
CA GLY A 126 -2.48 -4.92 9.19
C GLY A 126 -2.21 -5.45 7.77
N ILE A 127 -3.25 -5.89 7.07
CA ILE A 127 -3.17 -6.40 5.69
C ILE A 127 -3.40 -5.24 4.73
N GLY A 128 -2.48 -5.06 3.79
CA GLY A 128 -2.61 -4.14 2.66
C GLY A 128 -2.50 -4.90 1.33
N GLN A 129 -3.24 -4.44 0.32
CA GLN A 129 -3.27 -5.05 -1.01
C GLN A 129 -3.17 -3.97 -2.09
N ILE A 130 -2.41 -4.25 -3.14
CA ILE A 130 -2.31 -3.47 -4.36
C ILE A 130 -2.77 -4.36 -5.50
N ASN A 131 -3.79 -3.93 -6.24
CA ASN A 131 -4.42 -4.68 -7.30
C ASN A 131 -4.36 -3.88 -8.61
N GLY A 132 -3.86 -4.51 -9.67
CA GLY A 132 -3.71 -3.90 -10.99
C GLY A 132 -2.51 -2.95 -11.04
N ASN A 133 -1.61 -3.16 -12.01
CA ASN A 133 -0.41 -2.34 -12.21
C ASN A 133 0.41 -2.07 -10.93
N GLY A 134 0.46 -3.05 -10.03
CA GLY A 134 0.99 -2.84 -8.69
C GLY A 134 2.47 -2.48 -8.68
N TYR A 135 2.77 -1.41 -7.95
CA TYR A 135 4.11 -0.85 -7.81
C TYR A 135 4.35 -0.51 -6.34
N PHE A 136 5.44 -1.01 -5.78
CA PHE A 136 5.92 -0.66 -4.45
C PHE A 136 7.38 -0.24 -4.54
N LYS A 137 7.71 0.91 -3.98
CA LYS A 137 9.08 1.40 -3.85
C LYS A 137 9.37 1.75 -2.40
N SER A 138 10.55 1.38 -1.95
CA SER A 138 11.13 1.80 -0.67
C SER A 138 12.58 2.26 -0.87
N GLN A 139 13.28 2.52 0.23
CA GLN A 139 14.73 2.72 0.24
C GLN A 139 15.54 1.49 -0.20
N ASP A 140 14.96 0.29 -0.07
CA ASP A 140 15.67 -0.98 -0.31
C ASP A 140 15.53 -1.45 -1.76
N GLY A 141 14.46 -1.02 -2.44
CA GLY A 141 14.19 -1.47 -3.80
C GLY A 141 12.81 -1.13 -4.33
N ILE A 142 12.47 -1.81 -5.43
CA ILE A 142 11.19 -1.75 -6.13
C ILE A 142 10.66 -3.16 -6.33
N ILE A 143 9.35 -3.34 -6.14
CA ILE A 143 8.58 -4.51 -6.54
C ILE A 143 7.49 -4.06 -7.52
N ARG A 144 7.36 -4.75 -8.65
CA ARG A 144 6.23 -4.62 -9.56
C ARG A 144 5.54 -5.95 -9.73
N ALA A 145 4.21 -5.96 -9.65
CA ALA A 145 3.40 -7.13 -9.97
C ALA A 145 1.93 -6.74 -10.13
N PRO A 146 1.12 -7.47 -10.90
CA PRO A 146 -0.33 -7.24 -10.95
C PRO A 146 -1.03 -7.32 -9.59
N GLN A 147 -0.51 -8.11 -8.64
CA GLN A 147 -1.03 -8.25 -7.29
C GLN A 147 0.13 -8.19 -6.30
N ILE A 148 0.04 -7.33 -5.28
CA ILE A 148 0.98 -7.28 -4.15
C ILE A 148 0.16 -7.25 -2.86
N GLU A 149 0.46 -8.14 -1.92
CA GLU A 149 -0.18 -8.19 -0.61
C GLU A 149 0.89 -8.14 0.50
N GLY A 150 0.68 -7.28 1.49
CA GLY A 150 1.56 -7.12 2.64
C GLY A 150 0.83 -7.38 3.95
N HIS A 151 1.38 -8.26 4.78
CA HIS A 151 0.97 -8.51 6.17
C HIS A 151 1.96 -7.79 7.07
N LEU A 152 1.68 -6.52 7.38
CA LEU A 152 2.66 -5.62 8.00
C LEU A 152 3.01 -5.99 9.45
N LYS A 153 2.15 -6.76 10.11
CA LYS A 153 2.38 -7.25 11.48
C LYS A 153 3.36 -8.42 11.52
N ASP A 154 3.33 -9.27 10.49
CA ASP A 154 4.15 -10.47 10.39
C ASP A 154 5.39 -10.26 9.49
N VAL A 155 5.47 -9.10 8.84
CA VAL A 155 6.51 -8.75 7.84
C VAL A 155 6.60 -9.81 6.75
N LEU A 156 5.43 -10.10 6.18
CA LEU A 156 5.25 -10.97 5.02
C LEU A 156 4.76 -10.13 3.84
N ILE A 157 5.40 -10.26 2.68
CA ILE A 157 4.96 -9.68 1.42
C ILE A 157 4.82 -10.82 0.41
N THR A 158 3.70 -10.84 -0.31
CA THR A 158 3.53 -11.70 -1.47
C THR A 158 3.26 -10.86 -2.70
N ALA A 159 3.73 -11.30 -3.86
CA ALA A 159 3.41 -10.69 -5.13
C ALA A 159 3.20 -11.76 -6.20
N SER A 160 2.28 -11.53 -7.15
CA SER A 160 1.94 -12.53 -8.17
C SER A 160 1.43 -11.90 -9.47
N GLY A 161 1.41 -12.72 -10.53
CA GLY A 161 0.96 -12.32 -11.87
C GLY A 161 2.10 -11.89 -12.79
N GLY A 162 3.35 -12.21 -12.44
CA GLY A 162 4.53 -11.67 -13.11
C GLY A 162 5.15 -10.58 -12.24
N VAL A 163 6.15 -10.98 -11.47
CA VAL A 163 6.87 -10.14 -10.53
C VAL A 163 8.17 -9.66 -11.18
N GLU A 164 8.48 -8.39 -11.00
CA GLU A 164 9.79 -7.79 -11.24
C GLU A 164 10.28 -7.14 -9.94
N ILE A 165 11.55 -7.37 -9.60
CA ILE A 165 12.18 -6.89 -8.38
C ILE A 165 13.48 -6.20 -8.76
N THR A 166 13.72 -5.04 -8.15
CA THR A 166 15.03 -4.39 -8.15
C THR A 166 15.42 -4.13 -6.70
N ALA A 167 16.50 -4.74 -6.21
CA ALA A 167 17.04 -4.48 -4.88
C ALA A 167 18.34 -3.66 -5.00
N TYR A 168 18.35 -2.45 -4.41
CA TYR A 168 19.44 -1.50 -4.61
C TYR A 168 20.73 -1.91 -3.89
N THR A 169 20.62 -2.32 -2.62
CA THR A 169 21.78 -2.65 -1.77
C THR A 169 22.52 -3.90 -2.23
N GLN A 170 21.85 -4.77 -2.99
CA GLN A 170 22.41 -6.03 -3.46
C GLN A 170 22.65 -6.06 -4.97
N ASN A 171 22.33 -4.97 -5.69
CA ASN A 171 22.38 -4.87 -7.15
C ASN A 171 21.73 -6.09 -7.83
N VAL A 172 20.52 -6.42 -7.36
CA VAL A 172 19.74 -7.56 -7.86
C VAL A 172 18.62 -7.03 -8.74
N HIS A 173 18.51 -7.58 -9.93
CA HIS A 173 17.27 -7.53 -10.72
C HIS A 173 16.73 -8.96 -10.83
N ALA A 174 15.46 -9.16 -10.54
CA ALA A 174 14.87 -10.49 -10.57
C ALA A 174 13.45 -10.48 -11.12
N THR A 175 13.07 -11.55 -11.80
CA THR A 175 11.74 -11.76 -12.37
C THR A 175 11.23 -13.16 -12.09
N GLY A 176 9.94 -13.33 -11.88
CA GLY A 176 9.30 -14.63 -11.71
C GLY A 176 7.79 -14.52 -11.76
N ASN A 177 7.07 -15.63 -11.57
CA ASN A 177 5.61 -15.61 -11.53
C ASN A 177 5.07 -15.15 -10.17
N GLU A 178 5.75 -15.56 -9.09
CA GLU A 178 5.36 -15.31 -7.70
C GLU A 178 6.56 -14.96 -6.83
N LEU A 179 6.31 -14.14 -5.81
CA LEU A 179 7.26 -13.72 -4.80
C LEU A 179 6.67 -13.93 -3.41
N ILE A 180 7.50 -14.42 -2.49
CA ILE A 180 7.23 -14.41 -1.06
C ILE A 180 8.45 -13.82 -0.35
N TYR A 181 8.26 -12.76 0.40
CA TYR A 181 9.27 -12.17 1.27
C TYR A 181 8.84 -12.26 2.73
N THR A 182 9.75 -12.70 3.60
CA THR A 182 9.53 -12.79 5.06
C THR A 182 10.71 -12.24 5.82
N LYS A 183 10.49 -11.72 7.03
CA LYS A 183 11.54 -11.23 7.92
C LYS A 183 11.11 -11.35 9.39
N SER A 184 12.03 -11.62 10.31
CA SER A 184 11.73 -11.63 11.75
C SER A 184 11.52 -10.22 12.28
N GLY A 185 10.28 -9.74 12.14
CA GLY A 185 9.88 -8.40 12.54
C GLY A 185 10.59 -7.30 11.76
N THR A 186 10.34 -6.05 12.16
CA THR A 186 10.79 -4.87 11.42
C THR A 186 12.31 -4.70 11.39
N TYR A 187 12.97 -5.11 12.47
CA TYR A 187 14.42 -4.90 12.68
C TYR A 187 15.24 -6.19 12.53
N GLY A 188 14.62 -7.27 12.05
CA GLY A 188 15.35 -8.49 11.72
C GLY A 188 16.44 -8.24 10.68
N THR A 189 17.37 -9.17 10.55
CA THR A 189 18.37 -9.20 9.48
C THR A 189 18.19 -10.40 8.55
N ASP A 190 17.29 -11.30 8.93
CA ASP A 190 17.01 -12.61 8.34
C ASP A 190 16.01 -12.55 7.19
N GLY A 191 15.99 -11.44 6.45
CA GLY A 191 15.12 -11.27 5.29
C GLY A 191 15.30 -12.44 4.32
N LYS A 192 14.20 -13.09 3.96
CA LYS A 192 14.19 -14.22 3.02
C LYS A 192 13.22 -13.91 1.89
N LEU A 193 13.73 -13.94 0.67
CA LEU A 193 12.97 -13.76 -0.54
C LEU A 193 12.93 -15.07 -1.31
N VAL A 194 11.74 -15.53 -1.67
CA VAL A 194 11.52 -16.73 -2.50
C VAL A 194 10.81 -16.30 -3.77
N LEU A 195 11.47 -16.49 -4.92
CA LEU A 195 10.95 -16.19 -6.24
C LEU A 195 10.66 -17.50 -6.97
N LYS A 196 9.45 -17.67 -7.47
CA LYS A 196 8.97 -18.92 -8.06
C LYS A 196 8.42 -18.74 -9.45
N GLY A 197 8.57 -19.80 -10.26
CA GLY A 197 8.02 -19.90 -11.61
C GLY A 197 8.77 -19.02 -12.60
N ASN A 198 9.48 -19.63 -13.55
CA ASN A 198 10.33 -18.91 -14.51
C ASN A 198 11.26 -17.90 -13.82
N ALA A 199 11.79 -18.27 -12.65
CA ALA A 199 12.54 -17.36 -11.81
C ALA A 199 13.91 -17.10 -12.43
N VAL A 200 14.21 -15.82 -12.64
CA VAL A 200 15.47 -15.33 -13.20
C VAL A 200 15.97 -14.22 -12.29
N ALA A 201 17.26 -14.21 -12.01
CA ALA A 201 17.88 -13.11 -11.29
C ALA A 201 19.27 -12.81 -11.84
N THR A 202 19.62 -11.53 -11.86
CA THR A 202 20.96 -11.06 -12.13
C THR A 202 21.49 -10.35 -10.90
N GLN A 203 22.67 -10.74 -10.45
CA GLN A 203 23.37 -10.12 -9.33
C GLN A 203 24.85 -9.94 -9.68
N ASN A 204 25.31 -8.70 -9.73
CA ASN A 204 26.71 -8.37 -10.02
C ASN A 204 27.25 -9.06 -11.28
N GLY A 205 26.46 -9.07 -12.37
CA GLY A 205 26.81 -9.72 -13.65
C GLY A 205 26.48 -11.21 -13.73
N ASN A 206 26.37 -11.91 -12.59
CA ASN A 206 25.97 -13.32 -12.59
C ASN A 206 24.48 -13.47 -12.80
N ARG A 207 24.08 -14.42 -13.64
CA ARG A 207 22.67 -14.74 -13.91
C ARG A 207 22.30 -16.11 -13.36
N PHE A 208 21.20 -16.18 -12.62
CA PHE A 208 20.61 -17.39 -12.06
C PHE A 208 19.25 -17.61 -12.71
N GLU A 209 18.95 -18.84 -13.11
CA GLU A 209 17.66 -19.21 -13.67
C GLU A 209 17.23 -20.57 -13.13
N GLY A 210 15.98 -20.68 -12.71
CA GLY A 210 15.42 -21.92 -12.19
C GLY A 210 13.93 -21.83 -11.91
N PRO A 211 13.31 -22.93 -11.47
CA PRO A 211 11.91 -22.91 -11.08
C PRO A 211 11.70 -22.18 -9.74
N GLU A 212 12.71 -22.14 -8.87
CA GLU A 212 12.69 -21.39 -7.62
C GLU A 212 14.09 -20.85 -7.27
N LEU A 213 14.16 -19.57 -6.92
CA LEU A 213 15.35 -18.88 -6.41
C LEU A 213 15.05 -18.37 -4.99
N VAL A 214 15.95 -18.62 -4.05
CA VAL A 214 15.83 -18.19 -2.65
C VAL A 214 17.00 -17.28 -2.32
N PHE A 215 16.71 -16.04 -1.94
CA PHE A 215 17.69 -15.05 -1.49
C PHE A 215 17.59 -14.94 0.02
N LYS A 216 18.74 -15.07 0.69
CA LYS A 216 18.85 -14.96 2.14
C LYS A 216 19.73 -13.75 2.45
N GLU A 217 19.12 -12.72 3.01
CA GLU A 217 19.74 -11.40 3.22
C GLU A 217 20.93 -11.47 4.18
N GLU A 218 20.77 -12.13 5.33
CA GLU A 218 21.83 -12.27 6.34
C GLU A 218 23.01 -13.10 5.84
N GLU A 219 22.73 -14.22 5.17
CA GLU A 219 23.74 -15.14 4.65
C GLU A 219 24.42 -14.60 3.38
N LYS A 220 23.78 -13.66 2.67
CA LYS A 220 24.18 -13.18 1.34
C LYS A 220 24.30 -14.30 0.31
N VAL A 221 23.35 -15.23 0.37
CA VAL A 221 23.31 -16.43 -0.48
C VAL A 221 22.09 -16.40 -1.40
N ILE A 222 22.28 -16.86 -2.63
CA ILE A 222 21.21 -17.27 -3.55
C ILE A 222 21.24 -18.80 -3.66
N GLU A 223 20.13 -19.44 -3.32
CA GLU A 223 19.92 -20.88 -3.49
C GLU A 223 18.97 -21.13 -4.66
N THR A 224 19.20 -22.19 -5.42
CA THR A 224 18.30 -22.61 -6.49
C THR A 224 17.67 -23.95 -6.13
N ASN A 225 16.35 -24.07 -6.21
CA ASN A 225 15.66 -25.33 -5.94
C ASN A 225 15.06 -25.88 -7.23
N GLY A 226 15.51 -27.06 -7.65
CA GLY A 226 15.17 -27.68 -8.93
C GLY A 226 16.26 -27.55 -9.99
N ARG A 227 16.00 -28.05 -11.21
CA ARG A 227 16.95 -27.95 -12.32
C ARG A 227 17.15 -26.48 -12.68
N SER A 228 18.37 -25.98 -12.48
CA SER A 228 18.69 -24.56 -12.58
C SER A 228 19.98 -24.36 -13.36
N THR A 229 20.16 -23.16 -13.92
CA THR A 229 21.33 -22.74 -14.68
C THR A 229 21.90 -21.48 -14.06
N MET A 230 23.22 -21.45 -13.87
CA MET A 230 23.95 -20.23 -13.52
C MET A 230 24.88 -19.87 -14.69
N THR A 231 24.87 -18.61 -15.09
CA THR A 231 25.79 -18.05 -16.09
C THR A 231 26.63 -16.99 -15.41
N ILE A 232 27.95 -17.09 -15.56
CA ILE A 232 28.93 -16.17 -14.98
C ILE A 232 29.38 -15.25 -16.10
N ASP A 233 29.28 -13.94 -15.88
CA ASP A 233 29.91 -12.94 -16.75
C ASP A 233 31.34 -12.70 -16.23
N LEU A 234 32.34 -12.87 -17.09
CA LEU A 234 33.78 -12.87 -16.74
C LEU A 234 34.43 -11.51 -16.99
#